data_AF-A0A2E9NUV7-F1
#
_entry.id   AF-A0A2E9NUV7-F1
#
_cell.length_a   1.000
_cell.length_b   1.000
_cell.length_c   1.000
_cell.angle_alpha   90.00
_cell.angle_beta   90.00
_cell.angle_gamma   90.00
#
_symmetry.space_group_name_H-M   'P 1'
#
loop_
_entity.id
_entity.type
_entity.pdbx_description
1 polymer ?
#
loop_
_entity_poly.entity_id
_entity_poly.type
_entity_poly.pdbx_seq_one_letter_code
_entity_poly.pdbx_strand_id
1 'polypeptide(L)'
;MISELFLDTKPNPTVSAFVNLADAYEPSTAVNPDTGDFFTPQTSDAIQVGVKFVDLYDGRLSGSIATFNIQKENLVRNDFNPLTFMTD
;
A
#
# COMPACT_ATOMS: atom_id res chain seq x y z
N MET A 1 2.58 -0.07 -12.64
CA MET A 1 1.18 0.21 -13.05
C MET A 1 0.31 0.12 -11.81
N ILE A 2 -0.68 1.00 -11.64
CA ILE A 2 -1.63 0.95 -10.51
C ILE A 2 -3.04 0.82 -11.10
N SER A 3 -3.85 -0.06 -10.52
CA SER A 3 -5.29 -0.19 -10.75
C SER A 3 -6.03 0.20 -9.46
N GLU A 4 -7.17 0.88 -9.56
CA GLU A 4 -7.88 1.41 -8.39
C GLU A 4 -9.40 1.38 -8.57
N LEU A 5 -10.11 1.00 -7.51
CA LEU A 5 -11.54 1.25 -7.32
C LEU A 5 -11.73 2.15 -6.09
N PHE A 6 -12.34 3.32 -6.30
CA PHE A 6 -12.58 4.30 -5.26
C PHE A 6 -14.07 4.62 -5.13
N LEU A 7 -14.59 4.56 -3.90
CA LEU A 7 -15.95 4.94 -3.56
C LEU A 7 -15.95 5.98 -2.44
N ASP A 8 -16.74 7.04 -2.60
CA ASP A 8 -16.86 8.15 -1.65
C ASP A 8 -18.35 8.48 -1.46
N THR A 9 -18.77 8.59 -0.20
CA THR A 9 -20.16 8.85 0.19
C THR A 9 -20.22 9.97 1.20
N LYS A 10 -21.11 10.94 0.97
CA LYS A 10 -21.23 12.15 1.79
C LYS A 10 -22.50 12.09 2.64
N PRO A 11 -22.44 11.55 3.88
CA PRO A 11 -23.60 11.53 4.77
C PRO A 11 -24.07 12.94 5.16
N ASN A 12 -23.17 13.93 5.16
CA ASN A 12 -23.52 15.34 5.36
C ASN A 12 -22.47 16.25 4.64
N PRO A 13 -22.65 17.58 4.61
CA PRO A 13 -21.74 18.49 3.90
C PRO A 13 -20.30 18.51 4.41
N THR A 14 -20.08 18.21 5.69
CA THR A 14 -18.76 18.34 6.36
C THR A 14 -18.07 17.00 6.57
N VAL A 15 -18.70 15.87 6.25
CA VAL A 15 -18.16 14.52 6.45
C VAL A 15 -18.36 13.69 5.18
N SER A 16 -17.28 13.07 4.72
CA SER A 16 -17.32 12.03 3.69
C SER A 16 -16.67 10.74 4.18
N ALA A 17 -17.28 9.59 3.89
CA ALA A 17 -16.69 8.28 4.11
C ALA A 17 -16.25 7.67 2.78
N PHE A 18 -15.08 7.04 2.75
CA PHE A 18 -14.53 6.45 1.54
C PHE A 18 -13.98 5.04 1.76
N VAL A 19 -14.00 4.27 0.67
CA VAL A 19 -13.36 2.97 0.54
C VAL A 19 -12.53 2.97 -0.74
N ASN A 20 -11.32 2.45 -0.66
CA ASN A 20 -10.37 2.35 -1.74
C ASN A 20 -9.81 0.93 -1.79
N LEU A 21 -9.85 0.32 -2.98
CA LEU A 21 -9.18 -0.92 -3.30
C LEU A 21 -8.18 -0.61 -4.41
N ALA A 22 -6.92 -1.00 -4.26
CA ALA A 22 -5.90 -0.70 -5.25
C ALA A 22 -4.89 -1.84 -5.36
N ASP A 23 -4.45 -2.09 -6.58
CA ASP A 23 -3.39 -3.05 -6.88
C ASP A 23 -2.24 -2.32 -7.57
N ALA A 24 -1.01 -2.71 -7.30
CA ALA A 24 0.17 -2.14 -7.94
C ALA A 24 1.14 -3.20 -8.43
N TYR A 25 1.82 -2.86 -9.52
CA TYR A 25 2.84 -3.67 -10.18
C TYR A 25 4.10 -2.84 -10.40
N GLU A 26 5.23 -3.38 -9.95
CA GLU A 26 6.57 -2.80 -10.09
C GLU A 26 7.53 -3.85 -10.70
N PRO A 27 8.01 -3.64 -11.94
CA PRO A 27 9.01 -4.53 -12.53
C PRO A 27 10.28 -4.58 -11.69
N SER A 28 10.86 -5.78 -11.52
CA SER A 28 12.16 -5.92 -10.88
C SER A 28 13.29 -5.65 -11.87
N THR A 29 14.30 -4.89 -11.42
CA THR A 29 15.58 -4.73 -12.11
C THR A 29 16.68 -5.62 -11.51
N ALA A 30 16.37 -6.31 -10.40
CA ALA A 30 17.31 -7.18 -9.72
C ALA A 30 17.40 -8.54 -10.41
N VAL A 31 18.61 -9.09 -10.40
CA VAL A 31 18.94 -10.40 -10.99
C VAL A 31 19.19 -11.39 -9.85
N ASN A 32 18.60 -12.58 -9.97
CA ASN A 32 18.86 -13.69 -9.08
C ASN A 32 20.30 -14.20 -9.30
N PRO A 33 21.18 -14.15 -8.28
CA PRO A 33 22.56 -14.59 -8.45
C PRO A 33 22.72 -16.09 -8.69
N ASP A 34 21.75 -16.91 -8.28
CA ASP A 34 21.81 -18.38 -8.40
C ASP A 34 21.37 -18.85 -9.79
N THR A 35 20.42 -18.16 -10.43
CA THR A 35 19.88 -18.56 -11.74
C THR A 35 20.31 -17.64 -12.89
N GLY A 36 20.71 -16.40 -12.61
CA GLY A 36 21.00 -15.38 -13.61
C GLY A 36 19.76 -14.71 -14.22
N ASP A 37 18.56 -15.11 -13.82
CA ASP A 37 17.29 -14.53 -14.30
C ASP A 37 16.90 -13.28 -13.51
N PHE A 38 16.04 -12.44 -14.07
CA PHE A 38 15.41 -11.36 -13.31
C PHE A 38 14.46 -11.93 -12.25
N PHE A 39 14.41 -11.29 -11.08
CA PHE A 39 13.37 -11.58 -10.10
C PHE A 39 11.98 -11.27 -10.68
N THR A 40 10.98 -12.00 -10.19
CA THR A 40 9.58 -11.70 -10.52
C THR A 40 9.23 -10.27 -10.09
N PRO A 41 8.32 -9.60 -10.82
CA PRO A 41 7.85 -8.26 -10.45
C PRO A 41 7.26 -8.24 -9.05
N GLN A 42 7.48 -7.12 -8.35
CA GLN A 42 6.80 -6.85 -7.10
C GLN A 42 5.35 -6.48 -7.38
N THR A 43 4.46 -7.07 -6.61
CA THR A 43 3.02 -6.78 -6.65
C THR A 43 2.56 -6.32 -5.28
N SER A 44 1.49 -5.55 -5.25
CA SER A 44 0.86 -5.18 -3.99
C SER A 44 -0.64 -5.02 -4.13
N ASP A 45 -1.37 -5.51 -3.13
CA ASP A 45 -2.80 -5.29 -2.99
C ASP A 45 -3.03 -4.42 -1.76
N ALA A 46 -3.95 -3.47 -1.89
CA ALA A 46 -4.24 -2.48 -0.87
C ALA A 46 -5.76 -2.33 -0.69
N ILE A 47 -6.17 -2.32 0.58
CA ILE A 47 -7.48 -1.86 0.99
C ILE A 47 -7.30 -0.71 1.96
N GLN A 48 -8.03 0.38 1.72
CA GLN A 48 -8.06 1.54 2.59
C GLN A 48 -9.51 1.96 2.81
N VAL A 49 -9.83 2.29 4.05
CA VAL A 49 -11.12 2.86 4.43
C VAL A 49 -10.89 4.05 5.34
N GLY A 50 -11.72 5.08 5.20
CA GLY A 50 -11.54 6.27 6.00
C GLY A 50 -12.69 7.24 5.95
N VAL A 51 -12.54 8.27 6.78
CA VAL A 51 -13.45 9.40 6.90
C VAL A 51 -12.67 10.67 6.68
N LYS A 52 -13.23 11.58 5.89
CA LYS A 52 -12.74 12.93 5.64
C LYS A 52 -13.68 13.90 6.33
N PHE A 53 -13.11 14.87 7.02
CA PHE A 53 -13.81 16.01 7.60
C PHE A 53 -13.40 17.24 6.82
N VAL A 54 -14.38 17.99 6.35
CA VAL A 54 -14.19 19.22 5.59
C VAL A 54 -15.00 20.34 6.22
N ASP A 55 -14.52 21.56 6.07
CA ASP A 55 -15.22 22.77 6.49
C ASP A 55 -15.55 22.85 7.99
N LEU A 56 -14.76 22.22 8.86
CA LEU A 56 -14.89 22.40 10.30
C LEU A 56 -14.41 23.81 10.72
N TYR A 57 -15.05 24.39 11.75
CA TYR A 57 -14.74 25.74 12.25
C TYR A 57 -14.78 26.81 11.16
N ASP A 58 -15.90 26.89 10.41
CA ASP A 58 -16.08 27.83 9.29
C ASP A 58 -14.98 27.73 8.22
N GLY A 59 -14.65 26.50 7.81
CA GLY A 59 -13.63 26.29 6.77
C GLY A 59 -12.19 26.31 7.28
N ARG A 60 -11.95 26.50 8.58
CA ARG A 60 -10.59 26.63 9.12
C ARG A 60 -9.89 25.31 9.37
N LEU A 61 -10.63 24.20 9.44
CA LEU A 61 -10.09 22.88 9.72
C LEU A 61 -10.69 21.83 8.77
N SER A 62 -9.81 21.08 8.15
CA SER A 62 -10.14 19.88 7.37
C SER A 62 -9.10 18.80 7.67
N GLY A 63 -9.48 17.54 7.52
CA GLY A 63 -8.59 16.42 7.79
C GLY A 63 -9.22 15.09 7.44
N SER A 64 -8.50 14.02 7.70
CA SER A 64 -9.02 12.67 7.52
C SER A 64 -8.42 11.71 8.54
N ILE A 65 -9.15 10.64 8.80
CA ILE A 65 -8.68 9.48 9.53
C ILE A 65 -8.92 8.29 8.62
N ALA A 66 -7.88 7.50 8.38
CA ALA A 66 -7.96 6.32 7.55
C ALA A 66 -7.17 5.18 8.18
N THR A 67 -7.64 3.97 7.94
CA THR A 67 -6.88 2.75 8.17
C THR A 67 -6.63 2.08 6.83
N PHE A 68 -5.49 1.43 6.70
CA PHE A 68 -5.07 0.77 5.48
C PHE A 68 -4.39 -0.55 5.80
N ASN A 69 -4.58 -1.51 4.91
CA ASN A 69 -3.80 -2.73 4.87
C ASN A 69 -3.21 -2.83 3.46
N ILE A 70 -1.89 -2.97 3.40
CA ILE A 70 -1.16 -3.10 2.14
C ILE A 70 -0.31 -4.35 2.27
N GLN A 71 -0.49 -5.29 1.35
CA GLN A 71 0.29 -6.52 1.27
C GLN A 71 1.18 -6.44 0.03
N LYS A 72 2.45 -6.81 0.19
CA LYS A 72 3.44 -6.79 -0.89
C LYS A 72 4.02 -8.19 -1.07
N GLU A 73 4.14 -8.61 -2.31
CA GLU A 73 4.76 -9.88 -2.69
C GLU A 73 6.01 -9.68 -3.54
N ASN A 74 6.84 -10.74 -3.63
CA ASN A 74 8.08 -10.77 -4.41
C ASN A 74 9.09 -9.67 -4.04
N LEU A 75 9.07 -9.22 -2.77
CA LEU A 75 9.99 -8.22 -2.29
C LEU A 75 11.42 -8.80 -2.29
N VAL A 76 12.28 -8.28 -3.17
CA VAL A 76 13.68 -8.67 -3.21
C VAL A 76 14.37 -8.11 -1.96
N ARG A 77 14.87 -8.99 -1.10
CA ARG A 77 15.63 -8.64 0.10
C ARG A 77 17.06 -9.09 -0.08
N ASN A 78 17.99 -8.16 -0.03
CA ASN A 78 19.40 -8.48 0.20
C ASN A 78 19.58 -8.62 1.71
N ASP A 79 19.31 -9.82 2.23
CA ASP A 79 19.62 -10.10 3.63
C ASP A 79 21.11 -10.42 3.76
N PHE A 80 21.89 -9.45 4.21
CA PHE A 80 23.27 -9.68 4.64
C PHE A 80 23.25 -9.98 6.14
N ASN A 81 22.67 -11.12 6.54
CA ASN A 81 22.73 -11.60 7.91
C ASN A 81 23.90 -12.58 8.07
N PRO A 82 25.03 -12.19 8.70
CA PRO A 82 26.20 -13.06 8.86
C PRO A 82 26.01 -14.16 9.92
N LEU A 83 24.86 -14.25 10.59
CA LEU A 83 24.55 -15.31 11.55
C LEU A 83 23.63 -16.35 10.90
N THR A 84 24.25 -17.32 10.22
CA THR A 84 23.60 -18.60 9.92
C THR A 84 23.25 -19.26 11.26
N PHE A 85 21.96 -19.39 11.58
CA PHE A 85 21.55 -20.29 12.66
C PHE A 85 21.88 -21.72 12.22
N MET A 86 22.98 -22.26 12.73
CA MET A 86 23.23 -23.69 12.69
C MET A 86 22.37 -24.32 13.79
N THR A 87 21.45 -25.21 13.41
CA THR A 87 20.83 -26.14 14.34
C THR A 87 21.86 -27.20 14.71
N ASP A 88 22.12 -27.38 16.01
CA ASP A 88 22.74 -28.59 16.54
C ASP A 88 21.84 -29.81 16.28
#